data_AF-A0A2A2GQ56-F1
#
_entry.id   AF-A0A2A2GQ56-F1
#
_cell.length_a   1.000
_cell.length_b   1.000
_cell.length_c   1.000
_cell.angle_alpha   90.00
_cell.angle_beta   90.00
_cell.angle_gamma   90.00
#
_symmetry.space_group_name_H-M   'P 1'
#
loop_
_entity.id
_entity.type
_entity.pdbx_description
1 polymer ?
#
loop_
_entity_poly.entity_id
_entity_poly.type
_entity_poly.pdbx_seq_one_letter_code
_entity_poly.pdbx_strand_id
1 'polypeptide(L)'
;MITPSHLNPKSIVNLGSFYTPEFLVEKAHALLQKYISSQKYTLLDSSCGAGNFLLANGFDKIIGADIDKGALDIARSRIDSRIILLHKNALYNVSRGTFGISESEKLIIIGNPPYNDRTSIVQRTVKNKEAISMDLALQSRDIGISFLRSYEKLQADYVCVLHPLSYLIKQTNFQALKDFAKHYRLIK
;
A
#
# COMPACT_ATOMS: atom_id res chain seq x y z
N MET A 1 3.83 -11.07 28.96
CA MET A 1 2.82 -10.29 28.22
C MET A 1 2.73 -8.93 28.86
N ILE A 2 3.29 -7.89 28.23
CA ILE A 2 3.24 -6.52 28.76
C ILE A 2 2.18 -5.77 27.93
N THR A 3 1.01 -5.54 28.52
CA THR A 3 0.00 -4.63 28.00
C THR A 3 0.41 -3.20 28.39
N PRO A 4 0.68 -2.27 27.45
CA PRO A 4 1.01 -0.90 27.82
C PRO A 4 -0.27 -0.15 28.20
N SER A 5 -0.42 0.17 29.48
CA SER A 5 -1.58 0.80 30.10
C SER A 5 -1.69 2.33 29.91
N HIS A 6 -1.10 2.91 28.86
CA HIS A 6 -1.03 4.39 28.74
C HIS A 6 -1.29 4.98 27.34
N LEU A 7 -1.72 4.19 26.36
CA LEU A 7 -2.05 4.76 25.05
C LEU A 7 -3.52 5.18 25.02
N ASN A 8 -3.77 6.48 24.89
CA ASN A 8 -5.10 7.06 24.65
C ASN A 8 -5.76 6.31 23.47
N PRO A 9 -7.06 5.96 23.53
CA PRO A 9 -7.75 5.26 22.43
C PRO A 9 -7.54 5.91 21.06
N LYS A 10 -7.43 7.25 21.00
CA LYS A 10 -7.09 7.98 19.76
C LYS A 10 -5.69 7.67 19.25
N SER A 11 -4.70 7.54 20.15
CA SER A 11 -3.35 7.12 19.77
C SER A 11 -3.29 5.64 19.41
N ILE A 12 -4.08 4.75 20.00
CA ILE A 12 -4.16 3.34 19.57
C ILE A 12 -4.79 3.23 18.18
N VAL A 13 -5.84 4.01 17.91
CA VAL A 13 -6.46 4.06 16.57
C VAL A 13 -5.52 4.68 15.56
N ASN A 14 -4.82 5.77 15.89
CA ASN A 14 -3.80 6.35 15.00
C ASN A 14 -2.61 5.39 14.81
N LEU A 15 -1.98 4.90 15.88
CA LEU A 15 -0.86 3.94 15.82
C LEU A 15 -1.26 2.64 15.09
N GLY A 16 -2.47 2.13 15.31
CA GLY A 16 -3.03 0.98 14.60
C GLY A 16 -3.47 1.26 13.17
N SER A 17 -3.69 2.54 12.80
CA SER A 17 -3.88 2.98 11.41
C SER A 17 -2.55 3.10 10.66
N PHE A 18 -1.44 3.31 11.37
CA PHE A 18 -0.11 3.50 10.77
C PHE A 18 0.81 2.28 10.83
N TYR A 19 0.49 1.28 11.67
CA TYR A 19 1.40 0.16 11.94
C TYR A 19 0.79 -1.19 11.57
N THR A 20 1.32 -1.80 10.51
CA THR A 20 1.05 -3.20 10.20
C THR A 20 1.88 -4.09 11.12
N PRO A 21 1.28 -5.03 11.87
CA PRO A 21 2.01 -5.97 12.73
C PRO A 21 3.14 -6.69 11.99
N GLU A 22 4.30 -6.82 12.64
CA GLU A 22 5.52 -7.39 12.06
C GLU A 22 5.30 -8.79 11.48
N PHE A 23 4.57 -9.66 12.19
CA PHE A 23 4.27 -11.01 11.71
C PHE A 23 3.49 -11.05 10.38
N LEU A 24 2.70 -10.01 10.06
CA LEU A 24 2.02 -9.90 8.76
C LEU A 24 2.96 -9.43 7.67
N VAL A 25 3.85 -8.49 7.99
CA VAL A 25 4.91 -8.00 7.10
C VAL A 25 5.84 -9.15 6.71
N GLU A 26 6.30 -9.92 7.71
CA GLU A 26 7.12 -11.12 7.50
C GLU A 26 6.41 -12.16 6.63
N LYS A 27 5.12 -12.42 6.88
CA LYS A 27 4.33 -13.36 6.07
C LYS A 27 4.21 -12.91 4.61
N ALA A 28 3.98 -11.63 4.36
CA ALA A 28 3.90 -11.09 3.01
C ALA A 28 5.24 -11.25 2.26
N HIS A 29 6.35 -10.88 2.90
CA HIS A 29 7.69 -11.07 2.34
C HIS A 29 8.01 -12.55 2.12
N ALA A 30 7.72 -13.41 3.10
CA ALA A 30 7.94 -14.86 2.96
C ALA A 30 7.10 -15.48 1.85
N LEU A 31 5.88 -15.00 1.60
CA LEU A 31 5.06 -15.43 0.48
C LEU A 31 5.69 -14.99 -0.85
N LEU A 32 6.09 -13.72 -0.94
CA LEU A 32 6.71 -13.15 -2.13
C LEU A 32 8.00 -13.89 -2.52
N GLN A 33 8.87 -14.17 -1.54
CA GLN A 33 10.16 -14.85 -1.74
C GLN A 33 10.03 -16.28 -2.30
N LYS A 34 8.87 -16.93 -2.17
CA LYS A 34 8.62 -18.24 -2.80
C LYS A 34 8.48 -18.16 -4.32
N TYR A 35 8.17 -16.98 -4.85
CA TYR A 35 7.82 -16.78 -6.25
C TYR A 35 8.82 -15.93 -7.01
N ILE A 36 9.73 -15.23 -6.33
CA ILE A 36 10.76 -14.43 -6.96
C ILE A 36 12.09 -15.19 -6.96
N SER A 37 12.73 -15.29 -8.13
CA SER A 37 13.87 -16.19 -8.36
C SER A 37 15.24 -15.53 -8.26
N SER A 38 15.35 -14.20 -8.33
CA SER A 38 16.48 -13.38 -7.82
C SER A 38 16.40 -11.91 -8.26
N GLN A 39 16.36 -11.04 -7.24
CA GLN A 39 16.87 -9.67 -7.04
C GLN A 39 16.66 -8.50 -8.03
N LYS A 40 16.26 -8.70 -9.29
CA LYS A 40 16.09 -7.54 -10.20
C LYS A 40 14.72 -6.88 -10.20
N TYR A 41 14.15 -6.69 -9.02
CA TYR A 41 12.84 -6.05 -8.86
C TYR A 41 12.97 -4.73 -8.12
N THR A 42 12.21 -3.74 -8.58
CA THR A 42 11.86 -2.57 -7.79
C THR A 42 10.68 -2.92 -6.89
N LEU A 43 10.85 -2.75 -5.58
CA LEU A 43 9.79 -2.90 -4.59
C LEU A 43 9.15 -1.54 -4.33
N LEU A 44 7.82 -1.47 -4.46
CA LEU A 44 7.03 -0.28 -4.16
C LEU A 44 6.01 -0.58 -3.06
N ASP A 45 6.01 0.24 -2.00
CA ASP A 45 4.87 0.42 -1.13
C ASP A 45 4.31 1.84 -1.33
N SER A 46 3.17 1.93 -2.02
CA SER A 46 2.60 3.20 -2.45
C SER A 46 1.78 3.93 -1.36
N SER A 47 1.70 3.36 -0.18
CA SER A 47 1.02 3.91 1.01
C SER A 47 1.73 3.41 2.27
N CYS A 48 3.03 3.68 2.30
CA CYS A 48 3.99 2.98 3.16
C CYS A 48 3.88 3.33 4.64
N GLY A 49 3.16 4.39 5.01
CA GLY A 49 3.04 4.85 6.39
C GLY A 49 4.42 5.00 7.05
N ALA A 50 4.63 4.28 8.15
CA ALA A 50 5.88 4.27 8.90
C ALA A 50 6.98 3.36 8.30
N GLY A 51 6.78 2.79 7.11
CA GLY A 51 7.80 2.10 6.33
C GLY A 51 8.04 0.62 6.68
N ASN A 52 7.13 -0.04 7.41
CA ASN A 52 7.36 -1.42 7.87
C ASN A 52 7.65 -2.41 6.73
N PHE A 53 6.93 -2.30 5.60
CA PHE A 53 7.14 -3.18 4.44
C PHE A 53 8.44 -2.88 3.68
N LEU A 54 9.07 -1.72 3.92
CA LEU A 54 10.28 -1.27 3.23
C LEU A 54 11.56 -1.85 3.86
N LEU A 55 11.48 -2.46 5.05
CA LEU A 55 12.63 -3.05 5.77
C LEU A 55 13.10 -4.39 5.15
N ALA A 56 12.90 -4.55 3.85
CA ALA A 56 13.21 -5.76 3.11
C ALA A 56 14.58 -5.66 2.45
N ASN A 57 15.21 -6.81 2.25
CA ASN A 57 16.50 -6.90 1.57
C ASN A 57 16.37 -7.68 0.24
N GLY A 58 17.33 -7.49 -0.67
CA GLY A 58 17.39 -8.25 -1.93
C GLY A 58 16.56 -7.67 -3.08
N PHE A 59 16.23 -6.39 -3.04
CA PHE A 59 15.62 -5.66 -4.17
C PHE A 59 16.61 -4.66 -4.75
N ASP A 60 16.60 -4.48 -6.07
CA ASP A 60 17.46 -3.49 -6.77
C ASP A 60 17.15 -2.06 -6.32
N LYS A 61 15.87 -1.78 -6.08
CA LYS A 61 15.36 -0.48 -5.66
C LYS A 61 14.16 -0.68 -4.73
N ILE A 62 14.08 0.12 -3.68
CA ILE A 62 12.95 0.11 -2.75
C ILE A 62 12.41 1.53 -2.64
N ILE A 63 11.10 1.67 -2.82
CA ILE A 63 10.40 2.94 -2.88
C ILE A 63 9.21 2.89 -1.93
N GLY A 64 9.14 3.85 -1.01
CA GLY A 64 7.97 4.14 -0.20
C GLY A 64 7.32 5.45 -0.65
N ALA A 65 6.01 5.47 -0.80
CA ALA A 65 5.26 6.71 -0.97
C ALA A 65 4.18 6.83 0.09
N ASP A 66 3.95 8.04 0.58
CA ASP A 66 2.78 8.33 1.41
C ASP A 66 2.39 9.80 1.26
N ILE A 67 1.11 10.10 1.51
CA ILE A 67 0.58 11.47 1.54
C ILE A 67 0.81 12.13 2.91
N ASP A 68 0.97 11.32 3.97
CA ASP A 68 1.23 11.80 5.32
C ASP A 68 2.74 12.00 5.54
N LYS A 69 3.16 13.27 5.59
CA LYS A 69 4.54 13.65 5.85
C LYS A 69 5.04 13.15 7.22
N GLY A 70 4.18 13.16 8.24
CA GLY A 70 4.55 12.71 9.58
C GLY A 70 4.87 11.21 9.61
N ALA A 71 4.11 10.42 8.86
CA ALA A 71 4.40 8.98 8.70
C ALA A 71 5.75 8.76 7.98
N LEU A 72 6.05 9.54 6.94
CA LEU A 72 7.34 9.47 6.25
C LEU A 72 8.52 9.93 7.12
N ASP A 73 8.32 10.90 8.00
CA ASP A 73 9.35 11.33 8.95
C ASP A 73 9.68 10.21 9.94
N ILE A 74 8.67 9.46 10.40
CA ILE A 74 8.87 8.24 11.20
C ILE A 74 9.61 7.17 10.37
N ALA A 75 9.20 6.92 9.13
CA ALA A 75 9.85 5.94 8.25
C ALA A 75 11.34 6.28 8.06
N ARG A 76 11.66 7.55 7.77
CA ARG A 76 13.03 8.01 7.56
C ARG A 76 13.95 7.76 8.76
N SER A 77 13.43 7.76 9.98
CA SER A 77 14.21 7.47 11.19
C SER A 77 14.57 5.99 11.39
N ARG A 78 13.95 5.09 10.62
CA ARG A 78 14.01 3.63 10.81
C ARG A 78 14.64 2.88 9.66
N ILE A 79 14.50 3.41 8.45
CA ILE A 79 14.90 2.72 7.22
C ILE A 79 16.30 3.17 6.75
N ASP A 80 16.93 2.34 5.92
CA ASP A 80 18.20 2.67 5.28
C ASP A 80 18.06 3.89 4.35
N SER A 81 19.04 4.79 4.38
CA SER A 81 19.12 5.98 3.52
C SER A 81 19.04 5.70 2.00
N ARG A 82 19.30 4.46 1.57
CA ARG A 82 19.18 4.01 0.18
C ARG A 82 17.73 3.83 -0.26
N ILE A 83 16.78 3.72 0.68
CA ILE A 83 15.36 3.58 0.39
C ILE A 83 14.78 4.95 0.01
N ILE A 84 14.11 5.01 -1.14
CA ILE A 84 13.55 6.25 -1.66
C ILE A 84 12.18 6.50 -1.00
N LEU A 85 12.03 7.63 -0.33
CA LEU A 85 10.74 8.06 0.23
C LEU A 85 10.17 9.24 -0.57
N LEU A 86 8.92 9.10 -1.01
CA LEU A 86 8.21 10.09 -1.79
C LEU A 86 7.00 10.63 -0.99
N HIS A 87 7.02 11.92 -0.67
CA HIS A 87 5.84 12.60 -0.14
C HIS A 87 4.89 12.93 -1.29
N LYS A 88 3.94 12.05 -1.57
CA LYS A 88 3.01 12.19 -2.70
C LYS A 88 1.70 11.44 -2.48
N ASN A 89 0.66 11.92 -3.14
CA ASN A 89 -0.56 11.15 -3.33
C ASN A 89 -0.36 10.09 -4.42
N ALA A 90 -0.34 8.82 -4.04
CA ALA A 90 -0.10 7.70 -4.96
C ALA A 90 -1.24 7.42 -5.95
N LEU A 91 -2.39 8.07 -5.81
CA LEU A 91 -3.56 7.91 -6.69
C LEU A 91 -3.74 9.09 -7.66
N TYR A 92 -2.84 10.08 -7.63
CA TYR A 92 -2.87 11.25 -8.50
C TYR A 92 -1.71 11.23 -9.49
N ASN A 93 -2.02 11.43 -10.78
CA ASN A 93 -1.08 11.36 -11.91
C ASN A 93 -0.27 10.04 -11.88
N VAL A 94 -0.99 8.92 -11.83
CA VAL A 94 -0.36 7.60 -11.65
C VAL A 94 0.32 7.17 -12.94
N SER A 95 1.64 7.00 -12.88
CA SER A 95 2.47 6.37 -13.90
C SER A 95 3.76 5.88 -13.24
N ARG A 96 4.47 4.93 -13.85
CA ARG A 96 5.76 4.46 -13.32
C ARG A 96 6.78 5.62 -13.19
N GLY A 97 6.78 6.53 -14.17
CA GLY A 97 7.62 7.72 -14.16
C GLY A 97 7.43 8.60 -12.93
N THR A 98 6.20 8.77 -12.40
CA THR A 98 6.00 9.58 -11.19
C THR A 98 6.53 8.93 -9.90
N PHE A 99 6.95 7.66 -9.97
CA PHE A 99 7.67 6.96 -8.89
C PHE A 99 9.17 6.78 -9.20
N GLY A 100 9.68 7.29 -10.33
CA GLY A 100 11.08 7.06 -10.73
C GLY A 100 11.34 5.61 -11.16
N ILE A 101 10.31 4.95 -11.72
CA ILE A 101 10.36 3.58 -12.22
C ILE A 101 10.30 3.65 -13.75
N SER A 102 11.21 2.97 -14.44
CA SER A 102 11.16 2.78 -15.89
C SER A 102 10.09 1.76 -16.30
N GLU A 103 9.52 1.91 -17.50
CA GLU A 103 8.59 0.94 -18.10
C GLU A 103 9.21 -0.45 -18.29
N SER A 104 10.55 -0.56 -18.38
CA SER A 104 11.25 -1.83 -18.50
C SER A 104 11.62 -2.47 -17.15
N GLU A 105 11.52 -1.73 -16.04
CA GLU A 105 11.84 -2.27 -14.71
C GLU A 105 10.81 -3.32 -14.30
N LYS A 106 11.28 -4.40 -13.67
CA LYS A 106 10.39 -5.36 -13.02
C LYS A 106 9.89 -4.76 -11.72
N LEU A 107 8.58 -4.84 -11.47
CA LEU A 107 7.92 -4.12 -10.38
C LEU A 107 7.17 -5.08 -9.48
N ILE A 108 7.39 -4.95 -8.17
CA ILE A 108 6.58 -5.58 -7.15
C ILE A 108 5.92 -4.49 -6.33
N ILE A 109 4.62 -4.62 -6.12
CA ILE A 109 3.88 -3.78 -5.18
C ILE A 109 3.57 -4.60 -3.93
N ILE A 110 3.96 -4.09 -2.78
CA ILE A 110 3.71 -4.68 -1.46
C ILE A 110 3.08 -3.62 -0.55
N GLY A 111 2.34 -4.04 0.47
CA GLY A 111 1.91 -3.12 1.52
C GLY A 111 0.55 -3.40 2.12
N ASN A 112 0.05 -2.41 2.85
CA ASN A 112 -1.27 -2.41 3.47
C ASN A 112 -1.94 -1.06 3.17
N PRO A 113 -2.51 -0.88 1.97
CA PRO A 113 -3.08 0.40 1.59
C PRO A 113 -4.31 0.73 2.45
N PRO A 114 -4.73 2.01 2.50
CA PRO A 114 -5.90 2.39 3.27
C PRO A 114 -7.16 1.69 2.72
N TYR A 115 -7.98 1.17 3.63
CA TYR A 115 -9.26 0.54 3.33
C TYR A 115 -10.36 1.30 4.04
N ASN A 116 -11.19 2.00 3.28
CA ASN A 116 -12.39 2.63 3.82
C ASN A 116 -13.44 2.66 2.73
N ASP A 117 -14.54 1.93 2.97
CA ASP A 117 -15.81 2.32 2.40
C ASP A 117 -16.20 3.65 3.07
N ARG A 118 -16.59 4.66 2.29
CA ARG A 118 -16.96 6.02 2.76
C ARG A 118 -18.12 6.04 3.78
N THR A 119 -18.59 4.88 4.21
CA THR A 119 -19.66 4.60 5.15
C THR A 119 -19.17 4.35 6.59
N SER A 120 -17.86 4.23 6.85
CA SER A 120 -17.34 4.02 8.20
C SER A 120 -17.55 5.26 9.08
N ILE A 121 -18.53 5.15 9.98
CA ILE A 121 -19.04 6.15 10.92
C ILE A 121 -17.92 6.83 11.75
N VAL A 122 -16.77 6.17 11.92
CA VAL A 122 -15.62 6.59 12.72
C VAL A 122 -14.89 7.81 12.13
N GLN A 123 -14.96 8.05 10.82
CA GLN A 123 -14.27 9.18 10.17
C GLN A 123 -15.15 10.41 9.94
N ARG A 124 -16.44 10.39 10.33
CA ARG A 124 -17.32 11.56 10.19
C ARG A 124 -16.85 12.76 11.02
N THR A 125 -16.08 12.53 12.07
CA THR A 125 -15.67 13.55 13.05
C THR A 125 -14.36 14.27 12.68
N VAL A 126 -13.56 13.74 11.74
CA VAL A 126 -12.23 14.29 11.38
C VAL A 126 -12.23 14.87 9.95
N LYS A 127 -13.37 15.41 9.51
CA LYS A 127 -13.55 15.91 8.14
C LYS A 127 -12.70 17.15 7.84
N ASN A 128 -11.43 16.97 7.49
CA ASN A 128 -10.84 17.72 6.39
C ASN A 128 -11.39 17.11 5.10
N LYS A 129 -12.49 17.73 4.65
CA LYS A 129 -13.34 17.36 3.51
C LYS A 129 -12.70 17.69 2.16
N GLU A 130 -11.39 17.79 2.07
CA GLU A 130 -10.75 17.90 0.77
C GLU A 130 -10.83 16.54 0.09
N ALA A 131 -11.56 16.48 -1.01
CA ALA A 131 -11.58 15.27 -1.83
C ALA A 131 -10.13 14.95 -2.22
N ILE A 132 -9.61 13.82 -1.76
CA ILE A 132 -8.29 13.32 -2.18
C ILE A 132 -8.31 13.32 -3.72
N SER A 133 -7.48 14.17 -4.33
CA SER A 133 -7.38 14.27 -5.78
C SER A 133 -6.93 12.93 -6.34
N MET A 134 -7.59 12.42 -7.37
CA MET A 134 -7.34 11.08 -7.89
C MET A 134 -7.60 11.06 -9.40
N ASP A 135 -6.84 10.26 -10.13
CA ASP A 135 -7.11 9.98 -11.53
C ASP A 135 -8.52 9.42 -11.70
N LEU A 136 -9.31 9.99 -12.62
CA LEU A 136 -10.71 9.58 -12.85
C LEU A 136 -10.86 8.07 -13.11
N ALA A 137 -9.90 7.46 -13.81
CA ALA A 137 -9.88 6.02 -14.10
C ALA A 137 -9.73 5.14 -12.83
N LEU A 138 -9.11 5.67 -11.78
CA LEU A 138 -8.89 4.96 -10.52
C LEU A 138 -10.08 5.12 -9.56
N GLN A 139 -10.92 6.13 -9.77
CA GLN A 139 -11.96 6.55 -8.84
C GLN A 139 -12.91 5.41 -8.47
N SER A 140 -12.99 5.14 -7.16
CA SER A 140 -13.95 4.22 -6.56
C SER A 140 -14.51 4.82 -5.27
N ARG A 141 -15.67 4.30 -4.82
CA ARG A 141 -16.23 4.66 -3.50
C ARG A 141 -15.35 4.13 -2.36
N ASP A 142 -14.71 3.00 -2.59
CA ASP A 142 -13.74 2.41 -1.68
C ASP A 142 -12.32 2.75 -2.17
N ILE A 143 -11.55 3.41 -1.31
CA ILE A 143 -10.19 3.84 -1.63
C ILE A 143 -9.24 2.63 -1.84
N GLY A 144 -9.47 1.50 -1.18
CA GLY A 144 -8.63 0.31 -1.37
C GLY A 144 -8.77 -0.30 -2.77
N ILE A 145 -9.98 -0.23 -3.36
CA ILE A 145 -10.21 -0.60 -4.77
C ILE A 145 -9.45 0.34 -5.70
N SER A 146 -9.34 1.63 -5.34
CA SER A 146 -8.60 2.62 -6.14
C SER A 146 -7.10 2.32 -6.17
N PHE A 147 -6.53 1.86 -5.05
CA PHE A 147 -5.16 1.37 -4.98
C PHE A 147 -4.96 0.10 -5.82
N LEU A 148 -5.84 -0.89 -5.74
CA LEU A 148 -5.70 -2.08 -6.59
C LEU A 148 -5.74 -1.74 -8.08
N ARG A 149 -6.59 -0.80 -8.50
CA ARG A 149 -6.58 -0.28 -9.88
C ARG A 149 -5.28 0.44 -10.23
N SER A 150 -4.67 1.16 -9.30
CA SER A 150 -3.39 1.82 -9.56
C SER A 150 -2.27 0.81 -9.78
N TYR A 151 -2.33 -0.35 -9.11
CA TYR A 151 -1.32 -1.41 -9.27
C TYR A 151 -1.39 -2.06 -10.65
N GLU A 152 -2.60 -2.26 -11.17
CA GLU A 152 -2.82 -2.70 -12.55
C GLU A 152 -2.35 -1.66 -13.56
N LYS A 153 -2.66 -0.37 -13.32
CA LYS A 153 -2.18 0.74 -14.16
C LYS A 153 -0.65 0.83 -14.18
N LEU A 154 0.01 0.54 -13.06
CA LEU A 154 1.47 0.47 -12.95
C LEU A 154 2.06 -0.82 -13.54
N GLN A 155 1.22 -1.77 -13.95
CA GLN A 155 1.62 -3.06 -14.53
C GLN A 155 2.65 -3.77 -13.66
N ALA A 156 2.39 -3.88 -12.36
CA ALA A 156 3.26 -4.63 -11.46
C ALA A 156 3.35 -6.11 -11.91
N ASP A 157 4.53 -6.72 -11.82
CA ASP A 157 4.70 -8.15 -12.08
C ASP A 157 4.10 -8.99 -10.93
N TYR A 158 4.23 -8.51 -9.69
CA TYR A 158 3.62 -9.10 -8.50
C TYR A 158 2.94 -8.05 -7.64
N VAL A 159 1.79 -8.41 -7.07
CA VAL A 159 1.07 -7.61 -6.06
C VAL A 159 0.91 -8.48 -4.81
N CYS A 160 1.49 -8.04 -3.69
CA CYS A 160 1.42 -8.73 -2.41
C CYS A 160 0.93 -7.74 -1.34
N VAL A 161 -0.39 -7.55 -1.24
CA VAL A 161 -0.97 -6.57 -0.31
C VAL A 161 -1.92 -7.24 0.67
N LEU A 162 -1.97 -6.71 1.90
CA LEU A 162 -3.01 -7.07 2.85
C LEU A 162 -4.29 -6.40 2.42
N HIS A 163 -5.38 -7.14 2.18
CA HIS A 163 -6.65 -6.55 1.78
C HIS A 163 -7.85 -7.24 2.46
N PRO A 164 -9.03 -6.59 2.54
CA PRO A 164 -10.25 -7.22 3.03
C PRO A 164 -10.64 -8.43 2.18
N LEU A 165 -11.08 -9.52 2.82
CA LEU A 165 -11.57 -10.72 2.12
C LEU A 165 -12.73 -10.39 1.17
N SER A 166 -13.54 -9.38 1.52
CA SER A 166 -14.68 -8.90 0.72
C SER A 166 -14.33 -8.53 -0.72
N TYR A 167 -13.06 -8.23 -1.01
CA TYR A 167 -12.61 -7.90 -2.37
C TYR A 167 -12.59 -9.11 -3.30
N LEU A 168 -12.44 -10.32 -2.73
CA LEU A 168 -12.39 -11.56 -3.49
C LEU A 168 -13.75 -12.27 -3.56
N ILE A 169 -14.65 -12.00 -2.61
CA ILE A 169 -15.90 -12.77 -2.48
C ILE A 169 -17.16 -11.99 -2.85
N LYS A 170 -17.14 -10.65 -2.83
CA LYS A 170 -18.32 -9.85 -3.20
C LYS A 170 -18.29 -9.54 -4.69
N GLN A 171 -19.37 -9.91 -5.39
CA GLN A 171 -19.52 -9.68 -6.83
C GLN A 171 -19.31 -8.21 -7.24
N THR A 172 -19.81 -7.26 -6.45
CA THR A 172 -19.66 -5.83 -6.72
C THR A 172 -18.20 -5.37 -6.71
N ASN A 173 -17.40 -5.88 -5.76
CA ASN A 173 -15.96 -5.58 -5.71
C ASN A 173 -15.22 -6.26 -6.86
N PHE A 174 -15.60 -7.49 -7.19
CA PHE A 174 -15.01 -8.21 -8.32
C PHE A 174 -15.26 -7.49 -9.65
N GLN A 175 -16.47 -6.97 -9.87
CA GLN A 175 -16.79 -6.13 -11.02
C GLN A 175 -15.98 -4.82 -11.04
N ALA A 176 -15.78 -4.20 -9.87
CA ALA A 176 -14.99 -2.99 -9.75
C ALA A 176 -13.48 -3.22 -10.04
N LEU A 177 -13.01 -4.46 -9.86
CA LEU A 177 -11.64 -4.93 -10.09
C LEU A 177 -11.51 -5.77 -11.38
N LYS A 178 -12.46 -5.71 -12.31
CA LYS A 178 -12.47 -6.57 -13.51
C LYS A 178 -11.16 -6.56 -14.30
N ASP A 179 -10.53 -5.41 -14.45
CA ASP A 179 -9.29 -5.26 -15.23
C ASP A 179 -8.10 -5.82 -14.45
N PHE A 180 -8.07 -5.59 -13.13
CA PHE A 180 -7.13 -6.23 -12.23
C PHE A 180 -7.25 -7.77 -12.30
N ALA A 181 -8.47 -8.31 -12.21
CA ALA A 181 -8.71 -9.75 -12.29
C ALA A 181 -8.43 -10.34 -13.68
N LYS A 182 -8.42 -9.52 -14.75
CA LYS A 182 -8.04 -9.94 -16.10
C LYS A 182 -6.53 -10.08 -16.24
N HIS A 183 -5.75 -9.23 -15.56
CA HIS A 183 -4.28 -9.19 -15.68
C HIS A 183 -3.57 -10.00 -14.57
N TYR A 184 -4.23 -10.25 -13.45
CA TYR A 184 -3.65 -10.96 -12.30
C TYR A 184 -4.42 -12.23 -11.95
N ARG A 185 -3.69 -13.24 -11.47
CA ARG A 185 -4.25 -14.44 -10.86
C ARG A 185 -3.75 -14.58 -9.42
N LEU A 186 -4.61 -15.06 -8.54
CA LEU A 186 -4.20 -15.46 -7.20
C LEU A 186 -3.28 -16.68 -7.30
N ILE A 187 -2.16 -16.62 -6.58
CA ILE A 187 -1.22 -17.72 -6.48
C ILE A 187 -1.58 -18.53 -5.23
N LYS A 188 -1.65 -19.86 -5.39
CA LYS A 188 -2.00 -20.81 -4.32
C LYS A 188 -0.75 -21.31 -3.62
#